data_AF-A0A3N0VZ26-F1
#
_entry.id   AF-A0A3N0VZ26-F1
#
_cell.length_a   1.000
_cell.length_b   1.000
_cell.length_c   1.000
_cell.angle_alpha   90.00
_cell.angle_beta   90.00
_cell.angle_gamma   90.00
#
_symmetry.space_group_name_H-M   'P 1'
#
loop_
_entity.id
_entity.type
_entity.pdbx_description
1 polymer ?
#
loop_
_entity_poly.entity_id
_entity_poly.type
_entity_poly.pdbx_seq_one_letter_code
_entity_poly.pdbx_strand_id
1 'polypeptide(L)'
;MDSISVLHINLFQPEKNASDFYFNTLKNHLVSSHKHIENPHRHDFYVTVLFTKGVGIHEIDFQKYDVSEGSLFFLSPGQVHSWELSQEADGYIFFFSQEYYDMHYVNQKLRNFPFFNSAAFPRKLLLERLDLEKTIALFREIENEYNAQNLMKNESILSLISKIYINASRKFSKDYDALVLPASVSYLKHYQDFENLLEAHFSTEKSISHYASMMNVSPKHLNRITQTVVQKTATEVITERLMLEAKRMLMYLDESLVEIAFRLGYEEYSYFVRVFRKNSGMTPTQFIKKYKS
;
A
#
# COMPACT_ATOMS: atom_id res chain seq x y z
N MET A 1 -23.25 -10.17 9.35
CA MET A 1 -21.91 -10.74 9.59
C MET A 1 -20.94 -9.67 9.15
N ASP A 2 -20.12 -9.18 10.07
CA ASP A 2 -19.62 -7.80 9.98
C ASP A 2 -18.58 -7.65 8.88
N SER A 3 -18.84 -6.69 7.99
CA SER A 3 -17.88 -6.20 7.00
C SER A 3 -16.57 -5.81 7.67
N ILE A 4 -15.44 -5.98 6.99
CA ILE A 4 -14.16 -5.51 7.51
C ILE A 4 -14.26 -4.06 7.94
N SER A 5 -13.70 -3.73 9.10
CA SER A 5 -13.73 -2.35 9.58
C SER A 5 -12.92 -1.49 8.62
N VAL A 6 -13.57 -0.45 8.06
CA VAL A 6 -12.89 0.63 7.36
C VAL A 6 -12.57 1.67 8.39
N LEU A 7 -11.28 1.81 8.72
CA LEU A 7 -10.83 2.83 9.62
C LEU A 7 -10.67 4.13 8.84
N HIS A 8 -11.46 5.13 9.20
CA HIS A 8 -11.36 6.48 8.68
C HIS A 8 -10.42 7.31 9.55
N ILE A 9 -9.63 8.20 8.97
CA ILE A 9 -8.64 9.01 9.72
C ILE A 9 -9.25 9.75 10.90
N ASN A 10 -10.49 10.22 10.74
CA ASN A 10 -11.25 10.95 11.76
C ASN A 10 -11.56 10.12 13.03
N LEU A 11 -11.49 8.78 12.96
CA LEU A 11 -11.66 7.94 14.15
C LEU A 11 -10.56 8.17 15.19
N PHE A 12 -9.37 8.56 14.72
CA PHE A 12 -8.19 8.74 15.56
C PHE A 12 -8.05 10.16 16.13
N GLN A 13 -9.03 11.04 15.86
CA GLN A 13 -8.99 12.46 16.22
C GLN A 13 -10.34 12.95 16.75
N PRO A 14 -10.56 12.92 18.07
CA PRO A 14 -11.85 13.28 18.66
C PRO A 14 -12.15 14.79 18.69
N GLU A 15 -11.22 15.68 18.31
CA GLU A 15 -11.44 17.13 18.32
C GLU A 15 -11.85 17.71 16.96
N LYS A 16 -12.73 18.72 16.98
CA LYS A 16 -13.42 19.34 15.82
C LYS A 16 -12.52 20.02 14.77
N ASN A 17 -11.22 20.07 14.99
CA ASN A 17 -10.22 20.52 14.01
C ASN A 17 -9.36 19.31 13.63
N ALA A 18 -9.96 18.33 12.94
CA ALA A 18 -9.24 17.16 12.47
C ALA A 18 -8.05 17.61 11.61
N SER A 19 -6.84 17.44 12.12
CA SER A 19 -5.67 17.56 11.26
C SER A 19 -5.64 16.32 10.40
N ASP A 20 -5.50 16.45 9.10
CA ASP A 20 -5.41 15.29 8.20
C ASP A 20 -4.09 14.47 8.37
N PHE A 21 -3.42 14.60 9.53
CA PHE A 21 -2.21 13.91 9.96
C PHE A 21 -2.33 13.44 11.42
N TYR A 22 -1.90 12.20 11.70
CA TYR A 22 -1.81 11.60 13.03
C TYR A 22 -0.42 11.02 13.26
N PHE A 23 0.06 11.10 14.50
CA PHE A 23 1.29 10.46 14.94
C PHE A 23 1.09 9.83 16.32
N ASN A 24 1.72 8.67 16.56
CA ASN A 24 1.84 8.10 17.90
C ASN A 24 3.03 7.13 18.00
N THR A 25 3.40 6.76 19.22
CA THR A 25 4.20 5.55 19.43
C THR A 25 3.34 4.33 19.12
N LEU A 26 3.96 3.27 18.61
CA LEU A 26 3.24 2.04 18.26
C LEU A 26 2.58 1.43 19.50
N LYS A 27 3.29 1.41 20.63
CA LYS A 27 2.76 0.91 21.89
C LYS A 27 1.46 1.61 22.31
N ASN A 28 1.42 2.94 22.21
CA ASN A 28 0.22 3.71 22.55
C ASN A 28 -0.87 3.55 21.50
N HIS A 29 -0.52 3.44 20.22
CA HIS A 29 -1.47 3.20 19.15
C HIS A 29 -2.23 1.87 19.35
N LEU A 30 -1.54 0.78 19.70
CA LEU A 30 -2.12 -0.54 19.91
C LEU A 30 -3.10 -0.60 21.10
N VAL A 31 -2.88 0.21 22.14
CA VAL A 31 -3.76 0.26 23.34
C VAL A 31 -4.80 1.36 23.30
N SER A 32 -4.74 2.26 22.30
CA SER A 32 -5.73 3.31 22.13
C SER A 32 -7.12 2.72 21.85
N SER A 33 -8.19 3.49 22.06
CA SER A 33 -9.61 3.08 22.06
C SER A 33 -10.12 2.39 20.78
N HIS A 34 -9.27 2.20 19.77
CA HIS A 34 -9.53 1.51 18.51
C HIS A 34 -9.47 0.00 18.72
N LYS A 35 -10.44 -0.53 19.47
CA LYS A 35 -10.57 -1.97 19.73
C LYS A 35 -10.39 -2.74 18.41
N HIS A 36 -9.51 -3.73 18.43
CA HIS A 36 -9.25 -4.64 17.31
C HIS A 36 -8.46 -4.06 16.13
N ILE A 37 -7.64 -3.01 16.32
CA ILE A 37 -6.73 -2.53 15.26
C ILE A 37 -5.70 -3.58 14.81
N GLU A 38 -5.49 -4.64 15.58
CA GLU A 38 -4.65 -5.77 15.18
C GLU A 38 -5.38 -6.76 14.25
N ASN A 39 -6.72 -6.80 14.32
CA ASN A 39 -7.52 -7.65 13.43
C ASN A 39 -7.49 -7.13 11.99
N PRO A 40 -7.81 -7.97 10.99
CA PRO A 40 -7.92 -7.54 9.61
C PRO A 40 -8.81 -6.30 9.46
N HIS A 41 -8.24 -5.23 8.94
CA HIS A 41 -8.91 -3.96 8.64
C HIS A 41 -8.30 -3.29 7.42
N ARG A 42 -8.99 -2.28 6.89
CA ARG A 42 -8.45 -1.38 5.86
C ARG A 42 -8.65 0.06 6.27
N HIS A 43 -7.89 0.96 5.68
CA HIS A 43 -7.98 2.40 5.93
C HIS A 43 -8.09 3.20 4.64
N ASP A 44 -8.56 4.45 4.73
CA ASP A 44 -8.67 5.39 3.60
C ASP A 44 -7.51 6.40 3.54
N PHE A 45 -6.52 6.26 4.42
CA PHE A 45 -5.34 7.11 4.54
C PHE A 45 -4.04 6.36 4.22
N TYR A 46 -2.91 7.06 4.12
CA TYR A 46 -1.58 6.47 3.98
C TYR A 46 -0.96 6.22 5.34
N VAL A 47 -0.35 5.05 5.56
CA VAL A 47 0.30 4.69 6.84
C VAL A 47 1.79 4.43 6.64
N THR A 48 2.60 4.92 7.57
CA THR A 48 3.99 4.48 7.74
C THR A 48 4.19 4.02 9.18
N VAL A 49 4.71 2.81 9.35
CA VAL A 49 5.01 2.24 10.68
C VAL A 49 6.45 1.75 10.74
N LEU A 50 7.18 2.18 11.76
CA LEU A 50 8.53 1.75 12.08
C LEU A 50 8.51 0.90 13.35
N PHE A 51 9.03 -0.32 13.26
CA PHE A 51 9.27 -1.19 14.41
C PHE A 51 10.70 -1.01 14.91
N THR A 52 10.83 -0.68 16.19
CA THR A 52 12.12 -0.53 16.90
C THR A 52 12.37 -1.67 17.88
N LYS A 53 11.34 -2.41 18.26
CA LYS A 53 11.41 -3.59 19.12
C LYS A 53 10.29 -4.56 18.79
N GLY A 54 10.44 -5.79 19.29
CA GLY A 54 9.48 -6.86 19.16
C GLY A 54 9.63 -7.65 17.86
N VAL A 55 8.83 -8.71 17.78
CA VAL A 55 8.73 -9.62 16.64
C VAL A 55 7.27 -9.88 16.32
N GLY A 56 6.99 -10.42 15.15
CA GLY A 56 5.61 -10.77 14.78
C GLY A 56 5.42 -10.94 13.29
N ILE A 57 4.17 -10.85 12.85
CA ILE A 57 3.76 -10.92 11.46
C ILE A 57 2.89 -9.71 11.15
N HIS A 58 3.22 -9.00 10.08
CA HIS A 58 2.34 -8.03 9.44
C HIS A 58 1.84 -8.66 8.15
N GLU A 59 0.55 -9.02 8.10
CA GLU A 59 -0.06 -9.49 6.87
C GLU A 59 -0.64 -8.30 6.12
N ILE A 60 -0.25 -8.11 4.85
CA ILE A 60 -0.76 -7.05 3.97
C ILE A 60 -1.21 -7.72 2.68
N ASP A 61 -2.49 -7.57 2.31
CA ASP A 61 -3.06 -8.14 1.09
C ASP A 61 -2.75 -9.64 0.92
N PHE A 62 -2.90 -10.41 2.00
CA PHE A 62 -2.65 -11.86 2.09
C PHE A 62 -1.17 -12.27 1.96
N GLN A 63 -0.24 -11.31 1.95
CA GLN A 63 1.18 -11.56 2.02
C GLN A 63 1.69 -11.31 3.44
N LYS A 64 2.36 -12.32 4.01
CA LYS A 64 2.94 -12.26 5.35
C LYS A 64 4.35 -11.69 5.31
N TYR A 65 4.61 -10.73 6.17
CA TYR A 65 5.93 -10.14 6.39
C TYR A 65 6.34 -10.35 7.84
N ASP A 66 7.54 -10.88 8.06
CA ASP A 66 8.09 -10.93 9.41
C ASP A 66 8.31 -9.51 9.93
N VAL A 67 7.96 -9.27 11.19
CA VAL A 67 8.25 -8.04 11.91
C VAL A 67 9.47 -8.27 12.79
N SER A 68 10.40 -7.32 12.74
CA SER A 68 11.62 -7.27 13.56
C SER A 68 12.04 -5.82 13.76
N GLU A 69 12.98 -5.57 14.68
CA GLU A 69 13.66 -4.28 14.79
C GLU A 69 14.19 -3.82 13.43
N GLY A 70 13.96 -2.55 13.11
CA GLY A 70 14.33 -1.95 11.83
C GLY A 70 13.31 -2.14 10.71
N SER A 71 12.22 -2.88 10.94
CA SER A 71 11.18 -3.05 9.92
C SER A 71 10.39 -1.76 9.75
N LEU A 72 10.45 -1.18 8.56
CA LEU A 72 9.71 0.01 8.14
C LEU A 72 8.70 -0.39 7.07
N PHE A 73 7.41 -0.14 7.33
CA PHE A 73 6.33 -0.48 6.41
C PHE A 73 5.61 0.76 5.88
N PHE A 74 5.12 0.64 4.65
CA PHE A 74 4.34 1.66 3.95
C PHE A 74 3.06 1.05 3.41
N LEU A 75 1.92 1.66 3.72
CA LEU A 75 0.59 1.19 3.29
C LEU A 75 -0.18 2.32 2.60
N SER A 76 -0.78 1.96 1.47
CA SER A 76 -1.71 2.82 0.72
C SER A 76 -3.15 2.61 1.19
N PRO A 77 -4.05 3.60 0.96
CA PRO A 77 -5.48 3.43 1.15
C PRO A 77 -6.04 2.17 0.47
N GLY A 78 -6.99 1.51 1.13
CA GLY A 78 -7.69 0.33 0.61
C GLY A 78 -6.95 -1.00 0.77
N GLN A 79 -5.68 -0.99 1.19
CA GLN A 79 -4.97 -2.21 1.55
C GLN A 79 -5.56 -2.81 2.81
N VAL A 80 -5.75 -4.13 2.79
CA VAL A 80 -6.21 -4.85 3.97
C VAL A 80 -4.99 -5.40 4.68
N HIS A 81 -4.88 -5.13 5.98
CA HIS A 81 -3.79 -5.65 6.78
C HIS A 81 -4.21 -6.05 8.19
N SER A 82 -3.37 -6.86 8.83
CA SER A 82 -3.49 -7.26 10.23
C SER A 82 -2.12 -7.42 10.86
N TRP A 83 -2.10 -7.46 12.18
CA TRP A 83 -0.90 -7.60 12.99
C TRP A 83 -1.03 -8.78 13.95
N GLU A 84 0.00 -9.62 13.99
CA GLU A 84 0.23 -10.61 15.04
C GLU A 84 1.57 -10.26 15.70
N LEU A 85 1.55 -9.48 16.77
CA LEU A 85 2.75 -8.90 17.37
C LEU A 85 3.07 -9.47 18.76
N SER A 86 4.35 -9.52 19.09
CA SER A 86 4.83 -9.77 20.45
C SER A 86 4.43 -8.64 21.40
N GLN A 87 4.31 -8.91 22.70
CA GLN A 87 3.98 -7.89 23.71
C GLN A 87 5.03 -6.77 23.81
N GLU A 88 6.26 -7.04 23.40
CA GLU A 88 7.37 -6.08 23.39
C GLU A 88 7.42 -5.20 22.13
N ALA A 89 6.44 -5.34 21.23
CA ALA A 89 6.39 -4.55 20.00
C ALA A 89 6.31 -3.05 20.31
N ASP A 90 7.24 -2.30 19.74
CA ASP A 90 7.37 -0.86 19.97
C ASP A 90 7.97 -0.16 18.76
N GLY A 91 7.78 1.15 18.69
CA GLY A 91 8.22 1.99 17.60
C GLY A 91 7.28 3.15 17.37
N TYR A 92 7.09 3.52 16.11
CA TYR A 92 6.37 4.74 15.75
C TYR A 92 5.44 4.50 14.58
N ILE A 93 4.34 5.21 14.56
CA ILE A 93 3.36 5.18 13.47
C ILE A 93 2.88 6.59 13.18
N PHE A 94 2.80 6.92 11.91
CA PHE A 94 2.04 8.08 11.46
C PHE A 94 1.17 7.71 10.27
N PHE A 95 0.11 8.48 10.08
CA PHE A 95 -0.71 8.41 8.90
C PHE A 95 -1.34 9.74 8.54
N PHE A 96 -1.72 9.88 7.28
CA PHE A 96 -2.31 11.10 6.76
C PHE A 96 -3.25 10.86 5.58
N SER A 97 -4.20 11.77 5.38
CA SER A 97 -5.05 11.78 4.19
C SER A 97 -4.23 12.18 2.95
N GLN A 98 -4.71 11.83 1.76
CA GLN A 98 -4.05 12.26 0.54
C GLN A 98 -4.02 13.79 0.43
N GLU A 99 -5.08 14.45 0.87
CA GLU A 99 -5.27 15.89 0.86
C GLU A 99 -4.19 16.60 1.67
N TYR A 100 -3.84 16.09 2.86
CA TYR A 100 -2.78 16.64 3.70
C TYR A 100 -1.44 16.78 2.95
N TYR A 101 -1.08 15.74 2.21
CA TYR A 101 0.17 15.70 1.47
C TYR A 101 0.12 16.59 0.22
N ASP A 102 -1.00 16.54 -0.50
CA ASP A 102 -1.22 17.31 -1.72
C ASP A 102 -1.33 18.84 -1.47
N MET A 103 -1.72 19.28 -0.27
CA MET A 103 -1.76 20.70 0.10
C MET A 103 -0.41 21.42 -0.09
N HIS A 104 0.71 20.71 0.13
CA HIS A 104 2.05 21.30 0.08
C HIS A 104 2.89 20.81 -1.12
N TYR A 105 2.54 19.66 -1.72
CA TYR A 105 3.26 19.10 -2.86
C TYR A 105 2.37 18.97 -4.10
N VAL A 106 2.30 20.05 -4.88
CA VAL A 106 1.55 20.04 -6.16
C VAL A 106 2.20 19.08 -7.17
N ASN A 107 3.54 18.99 -7.21
CA ASN A 107 4.30 18.29 -8.25
C ASN A 107 4.94 16.96 -7.81
N GLN A 108 5.09 16.72 -6.50
CA GLN A 108 5.58 15.44 -5.99
C GLN A 108 4.37 14.67 -5.46
N LYS A 109 3.89 13.69 -6.21
CA LYS A 109 2.76 12.86 -5.78
C LYS A 109 3.26 11.69 -4.94
N LEU A 110 2.46 11.23 -3.98
CA LEU A 110 2.78 10.05 -3.16
C LEU A 110 3.07 8.81 -4.01
N ARG A 111 2.34 8.67 -5.12
CA ARG A 111 2.54 7.60 -6.11
C ARG A 111 3.90 7.64 -6.81
N ASN A 112 4.67 8.72 -6.70
CA ASN A 112 6.05 8.76 -7.21
C ASN A 112 7.00 7.92 -6.34
N PHE A 113 6.62 7.58 -5.11
CA PHE A 113 7.39 6.68 -4.26
C PHE A 113 7.07 5.22 -4.60
N PRO A 114 8.08 4.36 -4.81
CA PRO A 114 7.89 3.01 -5.36
C PRO A 114 7.00 2.13 -4.49
N PHE A 115 7.07 2.30 -3.18
CA PHE A 115 6.28 1.57 -2.18
C PHE A 115 4.82 2.03 -2.06
N PHE A 116 4.40 3.09 -2.75
CA PHE A 116 2.99 3.48 -2.89
C PHE A 116 2.43 3.28 -4.29
N ASN A 117 3.28 3.02 -5.29
CA ASN A 117 2.87 2.94 -6.69
C ASN A 117 2.39 1.56 -7.12
N SER A 118 3.13 0.51 -6.73
CA SER A 118 2.89 -0.84 -7.26
C SER A 118 2.32 -1.78 -6.22
N ALA A 119 1.33 -2.58 -6.59
CA ALA A 119 0.86 -3.71 -5.81
C ALA A 119 1.96 -4.76 -5.56
N ALA A 120 2.92 -4.87 -6.48
CA ALA A 120 3.99 -5.86 -6.45
C ALA A 120 5.25 -5.39 -5.71
N PHE A 121 5.35 -4.11 -5.35
CA PHE A 121 6.52 -3.59 -4.65
C PHE A 121 6.56 -4.07 -3.19
N PRO A 122 7.73 -4.47 -2.65
CA PRO A 122 7.85 -4.83 -1.25
C PRO A 122 7.34 -3.71 -0.34
N ARG A 123 6.45 -4.06 0.60
CA ARG A 123 5.91 -3.11 1.58
C ARG A 123 6.82 -2.90 2.79
N LYS A 124 7.78 -3.80 2.97
CA LYS A 124 8.76 -3.81 4.06
C LYS A 124 10.12 -3.36 3.55
N LEU A 125 10.72 -2.40 4.24
CA LEU A 125 12.15 -2.10 4.18
C LEU A 125 12.77 -2.49 5.52
N LEU A 126 13.83 -3.30 5.50
CA LEU A 126 14.60 -3.59 6.71
C LEU A 126 15.76 -2.61 6.81
N LEU A 127 15.75 -1.77 7.85
CA LEU A 127 16.80 -0.78 8.09
C LEU A 127 17.96 -1.39 8.87
N GLU A 128 19.17 -1.22 8.36
CA GLU A 128 20.40 -1.48 9.11
C GLU A 128 20.58 -0.46 10.23
N ARG A 129 21.40 -0.79 11.23
CA ARG A 129 21.58 -0.02 12.47
C ARG A 129 21.73 1.50 12.27
N LEU A 130 22.68 1.93 11.43
CA LEU A 130 22.94 3.37 11.23
C LEU A 130 21.76 4.09 10.57
N ASP A 131 21.02 3.39 9.72
CA ASP A 131 19.86 3.94 9.04
C ASP A 131 18.61 3.91 9.89
N LEU A 132 18.49 2.91 10.77
CA LEU A 132 17.48 2.84 11.81
C LEU A 132 17.64 4.02 12.78
N GLU A 133 18.85 4.26 13.28
CA GLU A 133 19.14 5.39 14.20
C GLU A 133 18.75 6.74 13.57
N LYS A 134 19.12 6.97 12.30
CA LYS A 134 18.73 8.18 11.55
C LYS A 134 17.23 8.28 11.33
N THR A 135 16.58 7.16 10.99
CA THR A 135 15.12 7.15 10.78
C THR A 135 14.39 7.41 12.09
N ILE A 136 14.81 6.82 13.21
CA ILE A 136 14.24 7.08 14.55
C ILE A 136 14.36 8.56 14.90
N ALA A 137 15.48 9.22 14.60
CA ALA A 137 15.63 10.66 14.83
C ALA A 137 14.56 11.48 14.08
N LEU A 138 14.30 11.15 12.81
CA LEU A 138 13.24 11.81 12.03
C LEU A 138 11.84 11.58 12.62
N PHE A 139 11.52 10.36 13.07
CA PHE A 139 10.24 10.08 13.74
C PHE A 139 10.08 10.87 15.04
N ARG A 140 11.16 11.03 15.82
CA ARG A 140 11.15 11.86 17.04
C ARG A 140 10.98 13.35 16.73
N GLU A 141 11.58 13.84 15.65
CA GLU A 141 11.34 15.21 15.20
C GLU A 141 9.87 15.43 14.81
N ILE A 142 9.26 14.45 14.12
CA ILE A 142 7.82 14.48 13.83
C ILE A 142 7.00 14.46 15.12
N GLU A 143 7.34 13.62 16.09
CA GLU A 143 6.68 13.57 17.40
C GLU A 143 6.71 14.94 18.11
N ASN A 144 7.88 15.58 18.13
CA ASN A 144 8.07 16.88 18.76
C ASN A 144 7.23 17.96 18.08
N GLU A 145 7.25 18.02 16.75
CA GLU A 145 6.41 18.95 15.98
C GLU A 145 4.93 18.66 16.18
N TYR A 146 4.53 17.38 16.17
CA TYR A 146 3.15 16.95 16.37
C TYR A 146 2.59 17.38 17.73
N ASN A 147 3.40 17.36 18.79
CA ASN A 147 2.99 17.77 20.12
C ASN A 147 3.15 19.28 20.38
N ALA A 148 3.90 20.00 19.55
CA ALA A 148 4.10 21.43 19.65
C ALA A 148 3.01 22.25 18.90
N GLN A 149 2.97 23.55 19.19
CA GLN A 149 2.13 24.55 18.50
C GLN A 149 3.03 25.53 17.73
N ASN A 150 3.98 24.99 16.98
CA ASN A 150 4.95 25.77 16.23
C ASN A 150 4.32 26.39 14.97
N LEU A 151 4.85 27.56 14.58
CA LEU A 151 4.57 28.14 13.27
C LEU A 151 5.08 27.19 12.17
N MET A 152 4.32 27.01 11.09
CA MET A 152 4.65 26.13 9.95
C MET A 152 4.89 24.65 10.34
N LYS A 153 4.21 24.19 11.39
CA LYS A 153 4.25 22.80 11.87
C LYS A 153 3.98 21.78 10.77
N ASN A 154 2.94 21.99 9.95
CA ASN A 154 2.56 21.02 8.92
C ASN A 154 3.62 20.90 7.83
N GLU A 155 4.20 22.02 7.40
CA GLU A 155 5.31 22.09 6.46
C GLU A 155 6.55 21.37 7.01
N SER A 156 6.86 21.57 8.30
CA SER A 156 7.95 20.89 8.98
C SER A 156 7.74 19.37 8.97
N ILE A 157 6.58 18.90 9.43
CA ILE A 157 6.20 17.48 9.42
C ILE A 157 6.30 16.89 8.01
N LEU A 158 5.77 17.57 7.00
CA LEU A 158 5.80 17.10 5.62
C LEU A 158 7.21 17.05 5.02
N SER A 159 8.08 17.97 5.41
CA SER A 159 9.50 17.92 5.02
C SER A 159 10.21 16.69 5.60
N LEU A 160 9.89 16.32 6.85
CA LEU A 160 10.42 15.14 7.53
C LEU A 160 9.89 13.85 6.90
N ILE A 161 8.58 13.77 6.62
CA ILE A 161 7.97 12.65 5.89
C ILE A 161 8.63 12.48 4.53
N SER A 162 8.78 13.57 3.77
CA SER A 162 9.45 13.54 2.47
C SER A 162 10.88 13.05 2.58
N LYS A 163 11.60 13.44 3.64
CA LYS A 163 12.94 12.95 3.91
C LYS A 163 12.98 11.45 4.18
N ILE A 164 12.05 10.93 4.99
CA ILE A 164 11.89 9.49 5.24
C ILE A 164 11.64 8.76 3.91
N TYR A 165 10.69 9.24 3.11
CA TYR A 165 10.31 8.60 1.84
C TYR A 165 11.41 8.63 0.79
N ILE A 166 12.15 9.74 0.67
CA ILE A 166 13.31 9.84 -0.21
C ILE A 166 14.42 8.88 0.23
N ASN A 167 14.71 8.80 1.53
CA ASN A 167 15.72 7.90 2.07
C ASN A 167 15.34 6.42 1.85
N ALA A 168 14.07 6.07 2.09
CA ALA A 168 13.53 4.73 1.84
C ALA A 168 13.58 4.38 0.36
N SER A 169 13.15 5.29 -0.53
CA SER A 169 13.18 5.10 -1.98
C SER A 169 14.59 4.85 -2.49
N ARG A 170 15.60 5.56 -1.97
CA ARG A 170 17.01 5.32 -2.32
C ARG A 170 17.52 3.95 -1.89
N LYS A 171 17.07 3.43 -0.74
CA LYS A 171 17.42 2.08 -0.29
C LYS A 171 16.78 1.02 -1.15
N PHE A 172 15.47 1.15 -1.33
CA PHE A 172 14.73 0.32 -2.26
C PHE A 172 15.37 0.33 -3.65
N SER A 173 15.78 1.49 -4.16
CA SER A 173 16.52 1.62 -5.42
C SER A 173 17.86 0.92 -5.36
N LYS A 174 18.63 0.92 -4.27
CA LYS A 174 19.87 0.12 -4.22
C LYS A 174 19.61 -1.37 -4.30
N ASP A 175 18.57 -1.84 -3.61
CA ASP A 175 18.17 -3.24 -3.62
C ASP A 175 17.61 -3.65 -4.99
N TYR A 176 16.96 -2.72 -5.71
CA TYR A 176 16.41 -2.92 -7.06
C TYR A 176 17.40 -2.64 -8.20
N ASP A 177 18.26 -1.62 -8.11
CA ASP A 177 19.27 -1.24 -9.13
C ASP A 177 20.37 -2.28 -9.21
N ALA A 178 20.65 -3.00 -8.12
CA ALA A 178 21.45 -4.23 -8.17
C ALA A 178 20.86 -5.26 -9.16
N LEU A 179 19.58 -5.14 -9.54
CA LEU A 179 18.86 -6.00 -10.47
C LEU A 179 18.60 -5.37 -11.85
N VAL A 180 18.82 -4.07 -12.10
CA VAL A 180 18.39 -3.45 -13.38
C VAL A 180 19.36 -2.43 -14.03
N LEU A 181 19.63 -2.61 -15.34
CA LEU A 181 20.53 -1.81 -16.22
C LEU A 181 19.96 -0.45 -16.68
N PRO A 182 20.76 0.58 -17.05
CA PRO A 182 20.30 1.97 -17.34
C PRO A 182 19.12 2.17 -18.32
N ALA A 183 18.92 1.27 -19.29
CA ALA A 183 17.74 1.27 -20.16
C ALA A 183 16.41 1.07 -19.40
N SER A 184 16.50 0.56 -18.17
CA SER A 184 15.39 0.30 -17.28
C SER A 184 14.82 1.54 -16.60
N VAL A 185 15.59 2.62 -16.46
CA VAL A 185 15.12 3.81 -15.72
C VAL A 185 14.00 4.51 -16.51
N SER A 186 14.15 4.63 -17.83
CA SER A 186 13.09 5.11 -18.71
C SER A 186 11.88 4.17 -18.66
N TYR A 187 12.12 2.86 -18.67
CA TYR A 187 11.06 1.85 -18.62
C TYR A 187 10.33 1.80 -17.29
N LEU A 188 11.03 2.03 -16.19
CA LEU A 188 10.47 2.13 -14.86
C LEU A 188 9.51 3.31 -14.79
N LYS A 189 9.89 4.47 -15.33
CA LYS A 189 8.98 5.63 -15.40
C LYS A 189 7.72 5.32 -16.21
N HIS A 190 7.86 4.75 -17.42
CA HIS A 190 6.69 4.39 -18.22
C HIS A 190 5.85 3.30 -17.55
N TYR A 191 6.47 2.37 -16.81
CA TYR A 191 5.76 1.38 -16.03
C TYR A 191 4.98 2.03 -14.88
N GLN A 192 5.56 3.02 -14.20
CA GLN A 192 4.85 3.78 -13.17
C GLN A 192 3.63 4.52 -13.75
N ASP A 193 3.77 5.13 -14.93
CA ASP A 193 2.66 5.76 -15.64
C ASP A 193 1.55 4.75 -15.99
N PHE A 194 1.93 3.54 -16.44
CA PHE A 194 0.99 2.45 -16.67
C PHE A 194 0.27 2.02 -15.38
N GLU A 195 0.99 1.84 -14.27
CA GLU A 195 0.39 1.46 -12.99
C GLU A 195 -0.59 2.52 -12.48
N ASN A 196 -0.28 3.80 -12.66
CA ASN A 196 -1.18 4.89 -12.30
C ASN A 196 -2.51 4.82 -13.06
N LEU A 197 -2.44 4.57 -14.38
CA LEU A 197 -3.62 4.38 -15.21
C LEU A 197 -4.37 3.10 -14.84
N LEU A 198 -3.64 2.02 -14.55
CA LEU A 198 -4.22 0.76 -14.11
C LEU A 198 -5.03 0.98 -12.83
N GLU A 199 -4.46 1.61 -11.80
CA GLU A 199 -5.16 1.86 -10.54
C GLU A 199 -6.40 2.75 -10.73
N ALA A 200 -6.37 3.70 -11.66
CA ALA A 200 -7.52 4.56 -11.95
C ALA A 200 -8.65 3.84 -12.71
N HIS A 201 -8.33 2.82 -13.50
CA HIS A 201 -9.27 2.26 -14.50
C HIS A 201 -9.48 0.74 -14.42
N PHE A 202 -8.80 0.01 -13.52
CA PHE A 202 -8.81 -1.47 -13.54
C PHE A 202 -10.22 -2.09 -13.43
N SER A 203 -11.16 -1.41 -12.77
CA SER A 203 -12.54 -1.90 -12.61
C SER A 203 -13.34 -1.83 -13.91
N THR A 204 -13.07 -0.83 -14.75
CA THR A 204 -13.79 -0.59 -16.01
C THR A 204 -13.04 -1.13 -17.23
N GLU A 205 -11.71 -1.12 -17.20
CA GLU A 205 -10.86 -1.40 -18.35
C GLU A 205 -9.92 -2.58 -18.09
N LYS A 206 -9.87 -3.52 -19.05
CA LYS A 206 -9.03 -4.73 -18.96
C LYS A 206 -8.11 -4.91 -20.16
N SER A 207 -8.31 -4.09 -21.18
CA SER A 207 -7.63 -4.22 -22.45
C SER A 207 -6.28 -3.55 -22.40
N ILE A 208 -5.21 -4.32 -22.67
CA ILE A 208 -3.88 -3.77 -22.91
C ILE A 208 -3.90 -2.65 -23.96
N SER A 209 -4.76 -2.76 -24.98
CA SER A 209 -4.86 -1.75 -26.03
C SER A 209 -5.41 -0.43 -25.52
N HIS A 210 -6.32 -0.46 -24.54
CA HIS A 210 -6.85 0.75 -23.92
C HIS A 210 -5.75 1.48 -23.14
N TYR A 211 -5.01 0.77 -22.28
CA TYR A 211 -3.87 1.32 -21.54
C TYR A 211 -2.76 1.84 -22.46
N ALA A 212 -2.40 1.07 -23.50
CA ALA A 212 -1.39 1.48 -24.46
C ALA A 212 -1.81 2.78 -25.19
N SER A 213 -3.08 2.91 -25.55
CA SER A 213 -3.62 4.13 -26.16
C SER A 213 -3.53 5.34 -25.23
N MET A 214 -3.88 5.19 -23.95
CA MET A 214 -3.77 6.28 -22.96
C MET A 214 -2.33 6.77 -22.76
N MET A 215 -1.37 5.87 -22.95
CA MET A 215 0.07 6.17 -22.84
C MET A 215 0.71 6.62 -24.17
N ASN A 216 -0.05 6.67 -25.27
CA ASN A 216 0.47 6.91 -26.62
C ASN A 216 1.58 5.92 -27.04
N VAL A 217 1.45 4.65 -26.68
CA VAL A 217 2.37 3.56 -27.08
C VAL A 217 1.62 2.41 -27.75
N SER A 218 2.34 1.52 -28.43
CA SER A 218 1.72 0.28 -28.94
C SER A 218 1.52 -0.75 -27.82
N PRO A 219 0.52 -1.64 -27.91
CA PRO A 219 0.35 -2.74 -26.94
C PRO A 219 1.60 -3.62 -26.82
N LYS A 220 2.32 -3.83 -27.93
CA LYS A 220 3.60 -4.54 -27.96
C LYS A 220 4.67 -3.82 -27.13
N HIS A 221 4.73 -2.49 -27.21
CA HIS A 221 5.67 -1.70 -26.42
C HIS A 221 5.32 -1.73 -24.93
N LEU A 222 4.04 -1.62 -24.56
CA LEU A 222 3.59 -1.76 -23.17
C LEU A 222 3.93 -3.14 -22.59
N ASN A 223 3.69 -4.22 -23.36
CA ASN A 223 4.13 -5.55 -22.96
C ASN A 223 5.65 -5.63 -22.73
N ARG A 224 6.45 -5.00 -23.60
CA ARG A 224 7.91 -4.97 -23.42
C ARG A 224 8.32 -4.22 -22.14
N ILE A 225 7.67 -3.09 -21.83
CA ILE A 225 7.91 -2.35 -20.59
C ILE A 225 7.64 -3.25 -19.38
N THR A 226 6.44 -3.82 -19.29
CA THR A 226 6.04 -4.68 -18.15
C THR A 226 6.95 -5.90 -18.00
N GLN A 227 7.31 -6.59 -19.09
CA GLN A 227 8.24 -7.72 -19.03
C GLN A 227 9.63 -7.30 -18.55
N THR A 228 10.11 -6.12 -18.96
CA THR A 228 11.44 -5.64 -18.54
C THR A 228 11.46 -5.27 -17.06
N VAL A 229 10.41 -4.61 -16.56
CA VAL A 229 10.40 -4.03 -15.21
C VAL A 229 9.96 -5.04 -14.15
N VAL A 230 8.94 -5.85 -14.45
CA VAL A 230 8.33 -6.78 -13.48
C VAL A 230 8.29 -8.23 -13.93
N GLN A 231 8.94 -8.57 -15.06
CA GLN A 231 9.02 -9.94 -15.58
C GLN A 231 7.65 -10.60 -15.82
N LYS A 232 6.64 -9.77 -16.14
CA LYS A 232 5.26 -10.18 -16.42
C LYS A 232 4.74 -9.46 -17.65
N THR A 233 3.83 -10.07 -18.38
CA THR A 233 3.07 -9.40 -19.44
C THR A 233 2.13 -8.36 -18.85
N ALA A 234 1.76 -7.34 -19.64
CA ALA A 234 0.81 -6.32 -19.18
C ALA A 234 -0.56 -6.95 -18.85
N THR A 235 -0.99 -7.96 -19.60
CA THR A 235 -2.20 -8.72 -19.31
C THR A 235 -2.13 -9.43 -17.95
N GLU A 236 -0.98 -10.01 -17.59
CA GLU A 236 -0.78 -10.61 -16.28
C GLU A 236 -0.84 -9.56 -15.17
N VAL A 237 -0.19 -8.40 -15.35
CA VAL A 237 -0.24 -7.30 -14.37
C VAL A 237 -1.67 -6.80 -14.14
N ILE A 238 -2.44 -6.57 -15.22
CA ILE A 238 -3.87 -6.17 -15.15
C ILE A 238 -4.68 -7.24 -14.43
N THR A 239 -4.48 -8.51 -14.80
CA THR A 239 -5.21 -9.63 -14.21
C THR A 239 -4.90 -9.78 -12.73
N GLU A 240 -3.64 -9.67 -12.32
CA GLU A 240 -3.23 -9.75 -10.92
C GLU A 240 -3.87 -8.64 -10.08
N ARG A 241 -3.92 -7.40 -10.59
CA ARG A 241 -4.58 -6.29 -9.89
C ARG A 241 -6.08 -6.53 -9.72
N LEU A 242 -6.75 -7.02 -10.76
CA LEU A 242 -8.17 -7.41 -10.70
C LEU A 242 -8.41 -8.55 -9.71
N MET A 243 -7.53 -9.55 -9.69
CA MET A 243 -7.67 -10.70 -8.79
C MET A 243 -7.36 -10.34 -7.34
N LEU A 244 -6.45 -9.39 -7.10
CA LEU A 244 -6.27 -8.81 -5.76
C LEU A 244 -7.55 -8.12 -5.30
N GLU A 245 -8.17 -7.30 -6.16
CA GLU A 245 -9.46 -6.68 -5.82
C GLU A 245 -10.53 -7.72 -5.56
N ALA A 246 -10.62 -8.75 -6.40
CA ALA A 246 -11.56 -9.85 -6.22
C ALA A 246 -11.39 -10.49 -4.84
N LYS A 247 -10.15 -10.80 -4.42
CA LYS A 247 -9.88 -11.36 -3.10
C LYS A 247 -10.36 -10.42 -1.98
N ARG A 248 -10.11 -9.12 -2.09
CA ARG A 248 -10.60 -8.12 -1.11
C ARG A 248 -12.13 -8.10 -1.07
N MET A 249 -12.80 -8.07 -2.22
CA MET A 249 -14.26 -8.06 -2.31
C MET A 249 -14.88 -9.34 -1.73
N LEU A 250 -14.35 -10.51 -2.09
CA LEU A 250 -14.83 -11.82 -1.60
C LEU A 250 -14.77 -11.94 -0.08
N MET A 251 -13.74 -11.34 0.52
CA MET A 251 -13.53 -11.38 1.96
C MET A 251 -14.40 -10.37 2.70
N TYR A 252 -14.66 -9.21 2.12
CA TYR A 252 -15.06 -8.04 2.90
C TYR A 252 -16.31 -7.32 2.40
N LEU A 253 -16.86 -7.69 1.24
CA LEU A 253 -18.17 -7.23 0.80
C LEU A 253 -19.23 -8.31 1.06
N ASP A 254 -20.43 -7.87 1.40
CA ASP A 254 -21.63 -8.72 1.49
C ASP A 254 -22.33 -8.77 0.13
N GLU A 255 -21.59 -9.22 -0.88
CA GLU A 255 -22.04 -9.36 -2.27
C GLU A 255 -21.89 -10.81 -2.72
N SER A 256 -22.78 -11.25 -3.60
CA SER A 256 -22.67 -12.58 -4.21
C SER A 256 -21.44 -12.67 -5.12
N LEU A 257 -20.95 -13.90 -5.32
CA LEU A 257 -19.83 -14.18 -6.22
C LEU A 257 -20.07 -13.67 -7.65
N VAL A 258 -21.34 -13.67 -8.07
CA VAL A 258 -21.78 -13.20 -9.39
C VAL A 258 -21.73 -11.68 -9.47
N GLU A 259 -22.22 -10.97 -8.45
CA GLU A 259 -22.14 -9.51 -8.37
C GLU A 259 -20.69 -9.02 -8.34
N ILE A 260 -19.81 -9.67 -7.58
CA ILE A 260 -18.38 -9.35 -7.54
C ILE A 260 -17.75 -9.51 -8.94
N ALA A 261 -18.08 -10.58 -9.66
CA ALA A 261 -17.57 -10.78 -11.02
C ALA A 261 -18.03 -9.66 -11.97
N PHE A 262 -19.32 -9.28 -11.92
CA PHE A 262 -19.86 -8.20 -12.74
C PHE A 262 -19.31 -6.83 -12.37
N ARG A 263 -19.12 -6.54 -11.07
CA ARG A 263 -18.51 -5.30 -10.56
C ARG A 263 -17.07 -5.15 -11.04
N LEU A 264 -16.34 -6.27 -11.13
CA LEU A 264 -15.01 -6.32 -11.74
C LEU A 264 -15.06 -6.32 -13.27
N GLY A 265 -16.23 -6.14 -13.88
CA GLY A 265 -16.49 -6.06 -15.32
C GLY A 265 -16.26 -7.37 -16.09
N TYR A 266 -16.48 -8.53 -15.47
CA TYR A 266 -16.57 -9.81 -16.17
C TYR A 266 -18.01 -10.05 -16.62
N GLU A 267 -18.22 -10.26 -17.93
CA GLU A 267 -19.55 -10.55 -18.50
C GLU A 267 -20.08 -11.95 -18.14
N GLU A 268 -19.17 -12.88 -17.82
CA GLU A 268 -19.52 -14.25 -17.45
C GLU A 268 -18.84 -14.66 -16.15
N TYR A 269 -19.65 -15.06 -15.17
CA TYR A 269 -19.16 -15.63 -13.91
C TYR A 269 -18.26 -16.86 -14.12
N SER A 270 -18.58 -17.70 -15.11
CA SER A 270 -17.79 -18.89 -15.44
C SER A 270 -16.35 -18.55 -15.83
N TYR A 271 -16.17 -17.44 -16.56
CA TYR A 271 -14.86 -16.95 -16.98
C TYR A 271 -14.09 -16.36 -15.80
N PHE A 272 -14.75 -15.55 -14.96
CA PHE A 272 -14.16 -15.05 -13.72
C PHE A 272 -13.60 -16.18 -12.84
N VAL A 273 -14.37 -17.26 -12.61
CA VAL A 273 -13.92 -18.40 -11.80
C VAL A 273 -12.67 -19.06 -12.40
N ARG A 274 -12.59 -19.22 -13.74
CA ARG A 274 -11.41 -19.78 -14.41
C ARG A 274 -10.19 -18.89 -14.21
N VAL A 275 -10.34 -17.58 -14.37
CA VAL A 275 -9.25 -16.60 -14.20
C VAL A 275 -8.80 -16.56 -12.74
N PHE A 276 -9.75 -16.51 -11.79
CA PHE A 276 -9.47 -16.50 -10.35
C PHE A 276 -8.71 -17.76 -9.93
N ARG A 277 -9.13 -18.93 -10.40
CA ARG A 277 -8.42 -20.19 -10.11
C ARG A 277 -7.03 -20.25 -10.72
N LYS A 278 -6.87 -19.76 -11.96
CA LYS A 278 -5.55 -19.68 -12.60
C LYS A 278 -4.59 -18.79 -11.81
N ASN A 279 -5.08 -17.67 -11.28
CA ASN A 279 -4.26 -16.71 -10.54
C ASN A 279 -4.01 -17.10 -9.07
N SER A 280 -5.03 -17.59 -8.36
CA SER A 280 -4.95 -17.85 -6.91
C SER A 280 -4.67 -19.31 -6.55
N GLY A 281 -4.73 -20.22 -7.51
CA GLY A 281 -4.61 -21.66 -7.29
C GLY A 281 -5.90 -22.33 -6.77
N MET A 282 -6.95 -21.57 -6.45
CA MET A 282 -8.21 -22.09 -5.89
C MET A 282 -9.44 -21.36 -6.43
N THR A 283 -10.63 -21.93 -6.29
CA THR A 283 -11.87 -21.24 -6.70
C THR A 283 -12.25 -20.13 -5.70
N PRO A 284 -13.08 -19.14 -6.09
CA PRO A 284 -13.56 -18.11 -5.17
C PRO A 284 -14.20 -18.68 -3.89
N THR A 285 -15.02 -19.73 -4.03
CA THR A 285 -15.65 -20.41 -2.88
C THR A 285 -14.63 -21.07 -1.96
N GLN A 286 -13.61 -21.74 -2.51
CA GLN A 286 -12.53 -22.32 -1.71
C GLN A 286 -11.70 -21.25 -1.01
N PHE A 287 -11.46 -20.11 -1.66
CA PHE A 287 -10.77 -18.97 -1.08
C PHE A 287 -11.52 -18.41 0.12
N ILE A 288 -12.82 -18.11 -0.04
CA ILE A 288 -13.68 -17.66 1.06
C ILE A 288 -13.63 -18.67 2.21
N LYS A 289 -13.81 -19.96 1.93
CA LYS A 289 -13.78 -21.01 2.96
C LYS A 289 -12.45 -21.06 3.71
N LYS A 290 -11.33 -20.76 3.07
CA LYS A 290 -10.00 -20.80 3.69
C LYS A 290 -9.72 -19.59 4.59
N TYR A 291 -10.24 -18.42 4.22
CA TYR A 291 -9.88 -17.15 4.86
C TYR A 291 -11.01 -16.55 5.74
N LYS A 292 -12.28 -16.97 5.58
CA LYS A 292 -13.41 -16.56 6.45
C LYS A 292 -13.69 -17.55 7.59
N SER A 293 -13.07 -18.72 7.60
CA SER A 293 -13.18 -19.73 8.65
C SER A 293 -12.19 -19.47 9.77
#